data_AF-A0A6A5A0E1-F1
#
_entry.id   AF-A0A6A5A0E1-F1
#
_cell.length_a   1.000
_cell.length_b   1.000
_cell.length_c   1.000
_cell.angle_alpha   90.00
_cell.angle_beta   90.00
_cell.angle_gamma   90.00
#
_symmetry.space_group_name_H-M   'P 1'
#
loop_
_entity.id
_entity.type
_entity.pdbx_description
1 polymer ?
#
loop_
_entity_poly.entity_id
_entity_poly.type
_entity_poly.pdbx_seq_one_letter_code
_entity_poly.pdbx_strand_id
1 'polypeptide(L)'
;MKILYVTDVEGNWDYFLRFIQTVQTSPHTLNALTFTDASHTRLVLQRGYQFVFGGDVGDKGVGTLRLIRVLLALKHDYPDRVVLIAGNRDVNKMRWTSEFTDVEMDLKTMDPGIKNGPHWLPETTRQSLGIIPYLSKLARNGQDVPITSTDSSSSIDYMALDAVNTKVCTPYLHLYMMIISSYCAFKWFLVRI
;
A
#
# COMPACT_ATOMS: atom_id res chain seq x y z
N MET A 1 7.18 -10.17 31.25
CA MET A 1 6.95 -9.46 29.96
C MET A 1 5.76 -10.14 29.28
N LYS A 2 4.76 -9.38 28.83
CA LYS A 2 3.56 -9.91 28.17
C LYS A 2 3.55 -9.50 26.70
N ILE A 3 3.04 -10.37 25.81
CA ILE A 3 3.02 -10.13 24.37
C ILE A 3 1.57 -10.03 23.89
N LEU A 4 1.28 -8.96 23.15
CA LEU A 4 0.06 -8.80 22.36
C LEU A 4 0.40 -9.15 20.91
N TYR A 5 -0.36 -10.06 20.30
CA TYR A 5 -0.11 -10.54 18.95
C TYR A 5 -1.37 -10.45 18.09
N VAL A 6 -1.23 -9.94 16.86
CA VAL A 6 -2.27 -9.91 15.84
C VAL A 6 -1.62 -10.00 14.46
N THR A 7 -2.27 -10.64 13.50
CA THR A 7 -1.76 -10.88 12.13
C THR A 7 -2.92 -10.91 11.14
N ASP A 8 -2.62 -10.87 9.85
CA ASP A 8 -3.58 -11.13 8.75
C ASP A 8 -4.83 -10.25 8.83
N VAL A 9 -4.63 -8.99 9.20
CA VAL A 9 -5.72 -8.00 9.25
C VAL A 9 -6.20 -7.69 7.83
N GLU A 10 -5.30 -7.74 6.84
CA GLU A 10 -5.59 -7.59 5.41
C GLU A 10 -6.41 -6.32 5.07
N GLY A 11 -6.29 -5.26 5.85
CA GLY A 11 -7.02 -4.00 5.67
C GLY A 11 -8.40 -3.96 6.34
N ASN A 12 -8.81 -5.01 7.05
CA ASN A 12 -10.07 -5.10 7.77
C ASN A 12 -10.03 -4.26 9.06
N TRP A 13 -10.46 -3.01 8.94
CA TRP A 13 -10.44 -2.06 10.04
C TRP A 13 -11.30 -2.51 11.23
N ASP A 14 -12.49 -3.05 10.98
CA ASP A 14 -13.39 -3.46 12.05
C ASP A 14 -12.87 -4.67 12.83
N TYR A 15 -12.17 -5.58 12.15
CA TYR A 15 -11.46 -6.67 12.81
C TYR A 15 -10.40 -6.13 13.78
N PHE A 16 -9.60 -5.16 13.33
CA PHE A 16 -8.59 -4.53 14.18
C PHE A 16 -9.22 -3.80 15.37
N LEU A 17 -10.34 -3.08 15.18
CA LEU A 17 -11.06 -2.43 16.28
C LEU A 17 -11.56 -3.44 17.32
N ARG A 18 -12.12 -4.58 16.89
CA ARG A 18 -12.53 -5.65 17.81
C ARG A 18 -11.36 -6.25 18.59
N PHE A 19 -10.20 -6.39 17.95
CA PHE A 19 -8.98 -6.79 18.63
C PHE A 19 -8.59 -5.79 19.73
N ILE A 20 -8.56 -4.49 19.42
CA ILE A 20 -8.26 -3.44 20.41
C ILE A 20 -9.28 -3.43 21.55
N GLN A 21 -10.56 -3.57 21.24
CA GLN A 21 -11.63 -3.66 22.24
C GLN A 21 -11.43 -4.88 23.15
N THR A 22 -11.04 -6.03 22.60
CA THR A 22 -10.75 -7.24 23.40
C THR A 22 -9.55 -7.02 24.32
N VAL A 23 -8.50 -6.37 23.82
CA VAL A 23 -7.34 -6.01 24.63
C VAL A 23 -7.76 -5.07 25.77
N GLN A 24 -8.63 -4.09 25.48
CA GLN A 24 -9.12 -3.12 26.47
C GLN A 24 -9.95 -3.74 27.59
N THR A 25 -10.77 -4.75 27.29
CA THR A 25 -11.75 -5.29 28.26
C THR A 25 -11.30 -6.57 28.95
N SER A 26 -10.36 -7.32 28.39
CA SER A 26 -9.94 -8.60 28.96
C SER A 26 -9.13 -8.42 30.27
N PRO A 27 -9.41 -9.19 31.35
CA PRO A 27 -8.70 -9.08 32.62
C PRO A 27 -7.17 -9.24 32.52
N HIS A 28 -6.70 -10.01 31.54
CA HIS A 28 -5.27 -10.32 31.39
C HIS A 28 -4.48 -9.24 30.65
N THR A 29 -5.18 -8.41 29.87
CA THR A 29 -4.62 -7.39 28.98
C THR A 29 -5.23 -6.01 29.18
N LEU A 30 -5.98 -5.80 30.27
CA LEU A 30 -6.80 -4.61 30.52
C LEU A 30 -6.07 -3.31 30.13
N ASN A 31 -6.61 -2.62 29.13
CA ASN A 31 -6.07 -1.38 28.56
C ASN A 31 -4.60 -1.45 28.11
N ALA A 32 -4.07 -2.62 27.76
CA ALA A 32 -2.67 -2.78 27.38
C ALA A 32 -2.33 -2.06 26.07
N LEU A 33 -3.29 -1.96 25.15
CA LEU A 33 -3.19 -1.22 23.89
C LEU A 33 -4.49 -0.47 23.66
N THR A 34 -4.42 0.86 23.55
CA THR A 34 -5.62 1.72 23.44
C THR A 34 -5.42 2.85 22.44
N PHE A 35 -6.50 3.31 21.82
CA PHE A 35 -6.46 4.56 21.06
C PHE A 35 -6.42 5.77 22.00
N THR A 36 -5.75 6.83 21.58
CA THR A 36 -5.68 8.11 22.32
C THR A 36 -6.89 8.99 22.12
N ASP A 37 -7.62 8.78 21.03
CA ASP A 37 -8.64 9.67 20.51
C ASP A 37 -9.76 8.89 19.82
N ALA A 38 -10.96 9.49 19.77
CA ALA A 38 -12.13 8.92 19.11
C ALA A 38 -11.95 8.79 17.58
N SER A 39 -11.05 9.58 16.98
CA SER A 39 -10.68 9.44 15.57
C SER A 39 -9.75 8.24 15.29
N HIS A 40 -9.36 7.48 16.31
CA HIS A 40 -8.49 6.30 16.24
C HIS A 40 -7.25 6.54 15.36
N THR A 41 -6.55 7.64 15.62
CA THR A 41 -5.37 8.05 14.85
C THR A 41 -4.07 7.56 15.46
N ARG A 42 -4.02 7.39 16.79
CA ARG A 42 -2.80 6.97 17.48
C ARG A 42 -3.09 5.97 18.60
N LEU A 43 -2.17 5.02 18.75
CA LEU A 43 -2.23 3.96 19.76
C LEU A 43 -1.19 4.20 20.86
N VAL A 44 -1.53 3.80 22.09
CA VAL A 44 -0.62 3.81 23.25
C VAL A 44 -0.49 2.40 23.80
N LEU A 45 0.75 1.99 24.06
CA LEU A 45 1.12 0.69 24.60
C LEU A 45 1.56 0.80 26.06
N GLN A 46 0.83 0.18 26.97
CA GLN A 46 1.13 0.14 28.41
C GLN A 46 2.50 -0.48 28.70
N ARG A 47 3.11 -0.07 29.81
CA ARG A 47 4.39 -0.64 30.27
C ARG A 47 4.23 -2.14 30.58
N GLY A 48 5.31 -2.89 30.38
CA GLY A 48 5.34 -4.35 30.62
C GLY A 48 4.77 -5.21 29.48
N TYR A 49 4.17 -4.57 28.47
CA TYR A 49 3.72 -5.22 27.24
C TYR A 49 4.65 -4.93 26.07
N GLN A 50 4.76 -5.93 25.19
CA GLN A 50 5.24 -5.81 23.83
C GLN A 50 4.08 -6.08 22.87
N PHE A 51 4.11 -5.43 21.71
CA PHE A 51 3.14 -5.63 20.64
C PHE A 51 3.83 -6.16 19.39
N VAL A 52 3.32 -7.25 18.86
CA VAL A 52 3.85 -7.91 17.67
C VAL A 52 2.75 -7.98 16.62
N PHE A 53 2.98 -7.34 15.48
CA PHE A 53 2.14 -7.48 14.30
C PHE A 53 2.75 -8.51 13.36
N GLY A 54 2.04 -9.60 13.09
CA GLY A 54 2.55 -10.77 12.35
C GLY A 54 2.70 -10.60 10.84
N GLY A 55 2.17 -9.51 10.30
CA GLY A 55 2.23 -9.21 8.86
C GLY A 55 0.87 -9.30 8.18
N ASP A 56 0.88 -9.14 6.86
CA ASP A 56 -0.30 -9.06 5.99
C ASP A 56 -1.27 -7.97 6.48
N VAL A 57 -0.74 -6.75 6.60
CA VAL A 57 -1.47 -5.58 7.12
C VAL A 57 -2.63 -5.21 6.20
N GLY A 58 -2.44 -5.34 4.88
CA GLY A 58 -3.35 -4.81 3.88
C GLY A 58 -3.35 -5.61 2.58
N ASP A 59 -4.52 -5.77 1.97
CA ASP A 59 -4.69 -6.29 0.60
C ASP A 59 -6.15 -6.21 0.15
N LYS A 60 -7.07 -6.58 1.05
CA LYS A 60 -8.50 -6.78 0.74
C LYS A 60 -9.40 -5.66 1.25
N GLY A 61 -9.06 -5.07 2.39
CA GLY A 61 -9.89 -4.10 3.09
C GLY A 61 -9.50 -2.64 2.84
N VAL A 62 -10.50 -1.77 2.93
CA VAL A 62 -10.37 -0.30 2.76
C VAL A 62 -9.56 0.39 3.86
N GLY A 63 -9.32 -0.29 4.99
CA GLY A 63 -8.59 0.24 6.14
C GLY A 63 -7.06 0.18 6.04
N THR A 64 -6.51 -0.34 4.94
CA THR A 64 -5.08 -0.63 4.77
C THR A 64 -4.18 0.55 5.15
N LEU A 65 -4.40 1.73 4.57
CA LEU A 65 -3.54 2.90 4.86
C LEU A 65 -3.66 3.39 6.29
N ARG A 66 -4.86 3.32 6.87
CA ARG A 66 -5.09 3.71 8.25
C ARG A 66 -4.33 2.80 9.20
N LEU A 67 -4.40 1.49 8.97
CA LEU A 67 -3.63 0.50 9.74
C LEU A 67 -2.13 0.75 9.65
N ILE A 68 -1.60 0.91 8.43
CA ILE A 68 -0.17 1.16 8.23
C ILE A 68 0.26 2.42 9.00
N ARG A 69 -0.46 3.53 8.88
CA ARG A 69 -0.15 4.77 9.61
C ARG A 69 -0.13 4.56 11.12
N VAL A 70 -1.16 3.90 11.66
CA VAL A 70 -1.29 3.64 13.10
C VAL A 70 -0.17 2.71 13.61
N LEU A 71 0.14 1.64 12.87
CA LEU A 71 1.19 0.68 13.25
C LEU A 71 2.59 1.30 13.21
N LEU A 72 2.87 2.13 12.20
CA LEU A 72 4.15 2.83 12.08
C LEU A 72 4.31 3.91 13.15
N ALA A 73 3.26 4.67 13.44
CA ALA A 73 3.27 5.62 14.55
C ALA A 73 3.57 4.88 15.87
N LEU A 74 2.91 3.74 16.10
CA LEU A 74 3.15 2.93 17.29
C LEU A 74 4.60 2.39 17.36
N LYS A 75 5.17 1.93 16.23
CA LYS A 75 6.57 1.50 16.14
C LYS A 75 7.55 2.65 16.40
N HIS A 76 7.27 3.83 15.86
CA HIS A 76 8.06 5.02 16.09
C HIS A 76 8.07 5.43 17.56
N ASP A 77 6.92 5.37 18.22
CA ASP A 77 6.78 5.74 19.64
C ASP A 77 7.39 4.72 20.60
N TYR A 78 7.44 3.43 20.20
CA TYR A 78 7.92 2.34 21.04
C TYR A 78 8.84 1.38 20.26
N PRO A 79 10.02 1.82 19.83
CA PRO A 79 10.88 1.06 18.92
C PRO A 79 11.29 -0.31 19.46
N ASP A 80 11.55 -0.44 20.76
CA ASP A 80 11.99 -1.71 21.36
C ASP A 80 10.85 -2.62 21.83
N ARG A 81 9.61 -2.11 21.84
CA ARG A 81 8.43 -2.85 22.33
C ARG A 81 7.42 -3.19 21.25
N VAL A 82 7.61 -2.67 20.05
CA VAL A 82 6.76 -2.92 18.90
C VAL A 82 7.58 -3.62 17.83
N VAL A 83 7.13 -4.80 17.42
CA VAL A 83 7.74 -5.59 16.35
C VAL A 83 6.73 -5.69 15.22
N LEU A 84 7.13 -5.24 14.04
CA LEU A 84 6.34 -5.36 12.82
C LEU A 84 7.02 -6.39 11.92
N ILE A 85 6.39 -7.54 11.74
CA ILE A 85 6.85 -8.59 10.83
C ILE A 85 6.23 -8.31 9.47
N ALA A 86 7.04 -8.37 8.41
CA ALA A 86 6.55 -8.21 7.05
C ALA A 86 5.98 -9.55 6.57
N GLY A 87 4.68 -9.57 6.26
CA GLY A 87 4.03 -10.71 5.65
C GLY A 87 4.30 -10.80 4.15
N ASN A 88 3.91 -11.91 3.54
CA ASN A 88 4.08 -12.13 2.10
C ASN A 88 3.40 -11.02 1.27
N ARG A 89 2.18 -10.62 1.66
CA ARG A 89 1.42 -9.58 0.95
C ARG A 89 2.03 -8.20 1.13
N ASP A 90 2.69 -7.95 2.24
CA ASP A 90 3.39 -6.68 2.49
C ASP A 90 4.64 -6.58 1.60
N VAL A 91 5.45 -7.65 1.58
CA VAL A 91 6.68 -7.71 0.76
C VAL A 91 6.37 -7.58 -0.73
N ASN A 92 5.32 -8.24 -1.21
CA ASN A 92 4.90 -8.14 -2.61
C ASN A 92 4.55 -6.69 -3.02
N LYS A 93 4.02 -5.88 -2.10
CA LYS A 93 3.71 -4.47 -2.36
C LYS A 93 4.93 -3.57 -2.27
N MET A 94 5.94 -3.91 -1.47
CA MET A 94 7.20 -3.16 -1.43
C MET A 94 7.96 -3.22 -2.76
N ARG A 95 7.79 -4.32 -3.52
CA ARG A 95 8.37 -4.47 -4.86
C ARG A 95 7.86 -3.46 -5.86
N TRP A 96 6.68 -2.87 -5.68
CA TRP A 96 6.18 -1.85 -6.61
C TRP A 96 7.20 -0.74 -6.87
N THR A 97 7.97 -0.37 -5.85
CA THR A 97 9.00 0.65 -5.99
C THR A 97 10.15 0.29 -6.93
N SER A 98 10.49 -1.00 -7.06
CA SER A 98 11.49 -1.49 -8.01
C SER A 98 10.89 -1.82 -9.37
N GLU A 99 9.68 -2.37 -9.40
CA GLU A 99 9.02 -2.83 -10.62
C GLU A 99 8.48 -1.67 -11.48
N PHE A 100 8.23 -0.49 -10.90
CA PHE A 100 7.78 0.71 -11.63
C PHE A 100 8.92 1.63 -12.08
N THR A 101 10.14 1.10 -12.21
CA THR A 101 11.23 1.87 -12.84
C THR A 101 11.09 1.83 -14.37
N ASP A 102 11.58 2.85 -15.07
CA ASP A 102 11.51 2.90 -16.53
C ASP A 102 12.20 1.69 -17.20
N VAL A 103 13.20 1.12 -16.53
CA VAL A 103 13.94 -0.06 -17.00
C VAL A 103 13.09 -1.33 -16.94
N GLU A 104 12.40 -1.57 -15.81
CA GLU A 104 11.50 -2.72 -15.62
C GLU A 104 10.19 -2.56 -16.41
N MET A 105 9.76 -1.31 -16.64
CA MET A 105 8.59 -0.97 -17.42
C MET A 105 8.87 -0.88 -18.94
N ASP A 106 10.10 -1.11 -19.40
CA ASP A 106 10.43 -1.08 -20.81
C ASP A 106 9.79 -2.27 -21.54
N LEU A 107 8.79 -1.99 -22.35
CA LEU A 107 8.11 -2.97 -23.20
C LEU A 107 9.08 -3.71 -24.14
N LYS A 108 10.30 -3.22 -24.39
CA LYS A 108 11.30 -3.92 -25.18
C LYS A 108 11.90 -5.10 -24.42
N THR A 109 12.16 -4.95 -23.12
CA THR A 109 12.82 -5.95 -22.26
C THR A 109 11.83 -6.95 -21.64
N MET A 110 10.54 -6.61 -21.57
CA MET A 110 9.51 -7.52 -21.07
C MET A 110 9.41 -8.82 -21.88
N ASP A 111 8.95 -9.89 -21.22
CA ASP A 111 8.62 -11.15 -21.88
C ASP A 111 7.50 -10.96 -22.92
N PRO A 112 7.63 -11.51 -24.15
CA PRO A 112 6.60 -11.39 -25.19
C PRO A 112 5.22 -11.90 -24.78
N GLY A 113 5.14 -12.90 -23.89
CA GLY A 113 3.90 -13.42 -23.33
C GLY A 113 3.20 -12.44 -22.39
N ILE A 114 3.91 -11.46 -21.83
CA ILE A 114 3.32 -10.36 -21.05
C ILE A 114 2.83 -9.26 -21.99
N LYS A 115 3.60 -8.93 -23.06
CA LYS A 115 3.24 -7.88 -24.04
C LYS A 115 1.92 -8.16 -24.75
N ASN A 116 1.70 -9.43 -25.08
CA ASN A 116 0.52 -9.88 -25.82
C ASN A 116 -0.70 -10.11 -24.93
N GLY A 117 -0.58 -9.88 -23.61
CA GLY A 117 -1.63 -10.14 -22.63
C GLY A 117 -1.72 -11.61 -22.21
N PRO A 118 -2.59 -11.94 -21.24
CA PRO A 118 -2.63 -13.27 -20.63
C PRO A 118 -2.90 -14.38 -21.65
N HIS A 119 -2.02 -15.38 -21.71
CA HIS A 119 -2.10 -16.45 -22.72
C HIS A 119 -3.38 -17.30 -22.62
N TRP A 120 -4.01 -17.35 -21.44
CA TRP A 120 -5.27 -18.05 -21.20
C TRP A 120 -6.52 -17.30 -21.72
N LEU A 121 -6.36 -16.08 -22.27
CA LEU A 121 -7.42 -15.38 -22.99
C LEU A 121 -7.27 -15.59 -24.50
N PRO A 122 -8.37 -15.65 -25.27
CA PRO A 122 -8.34 -15.61 -26.73
C PRO A 122 -7.59 -14.38 -27.24
N GLU A 123 -6.77 -14.52 -28.28
CA GLU A 123 -5.93 -13.43 -28.79
C GLU A 123 -6.75 -12.18 -29.19
N THR A 124 -7.97 -12.38 -29.67
CA THR A 124 -8.91 -11.31 -30.04
C THR A 124 -9.43 -10.49 -28.85
N THR A 125 -9.35 -11.01 -27.63
CA THR A 125 -9.81 -10.33 -26.40
C THR A 125 -8.67 -9.82 -25.55
N ARG A 126 -7.42 -10.19 -25.85
CA ARG A 126 -6.25 -9.68 -25.16
C ARG A 126 -6.08 -8.20 -25.46
N GLN A 127 -5.97 -7.39 -24.42
CA GLN A 127 -5.57 -6.00 -24.55
C GLN A 127 -4.06 -5.93 -24.34
N SER A 128 -3.29 -5.54 -25.38
CA SER A 128 -1.83 -5.35 -25.30
C SER A 128 -1.41 -4.07 -24.55
N LEU A 129 -2.34 -3.47 -23.82
CA LEU A 129 -2.15 -2.18 -23.21
C LEU A 129 -1.38 -2.35 -21.90
N GLY A 130 -0.12 -1.87 -21.89
CA GLY A 130 0.60 -1.63 -20.66
C GLY A 130 -0.20 -0.73 -19.70
N ILE A 131 0.22 -0.67 -18.43
CA ILE A 131 -0.53 0.03 -17.39
C ILE A 131 -0.80 1.50 -17.74
N ILE A 132 0.14 2.18 -18.39
CA ILE A 132 0.02 3.59 -18.79
C ILE A 132 -1.08 3.79 -19.86
N PRO A 133 -1.09 3.09 -21.01
CA PRO A 133 -2.20 3.16 -21.96
C PRO A 133 -3.56 2.78 -21.37
N TYR A 134 -3.62 1.77 -20.48
CA TYR A 134 -4.86 1.36 -19.81
C TYR A 134 -5.40 2.45 -18.86
N LEU A 135 -4.53 3.01 -18.00
CA LEU A 135 -4.89 4.11 -17.10
C LEU A 135 -5.26 5.38 -17.89
N SER A 136 -4.56 5.66 -18.98
CA SER A 136 -4.88 6.78 -19.89
C SER A 136 -6.24 6.59 -20.55
N LYS A 137 -6.61 5.37 -20.94
CA LYS A 137 -7.94 5.03 -21.47
C LYS A 137 -9.03 5.19 -20.41
N LEU A 138 -8.78 4.75 -19.18
CA LEU A 138 -9.72 4.95 -18.06
C LEU A 138 -9.90 6.43 -17.72
N ALA A 139 -8.82 7.20 -17.72
CA ALA A 139 -8.86 8.65 -17.51
C ALA A 139 -9.70 9.35 -18.60
N ARG A 140 -9.54 8.94 -19.87
CA ARG A 140 -10.35 9.43 -20.99
C ARG A 140 -11.82 9.01 -20.89
N ASN A 141 -12.10 7.80 -20.40
CA ASN A 141 -13.45 7.28 -20.24
C ASN A 141 -14.20 7.82 -19.01
N GLY A 142 -13.50 8.46 -18.06
CA GLY A 142 -14.08 9.14 -16.90
C GLY A 142 -14.51 10.59 -17.15
N GLN A 143 -14.41 11.08 -18.39
CA GLN A 143 -14.95 12.37 -18.83
C GLN A 143 -16.07 12.13 -19.85
N ASP A 144 -17.32 12.39 -19.48
CA ASP A 144 -18.44 12.34 -20.42
C ASP A 144 -18.37 13.51 -21.44
N VAL A 145 -17.95 13.19 -22.69
CA VAL A 145 -18.45 13.58 -24.06
C VAL A 145 -18.66 15.09 -24.42
N PRO A 146 -18.62 15.57 -25.70
CA PRO A 146 -17.99 15.13 -26.97
C PRO A 146 -17.11 16.23 -27.62
N ILE A 147 -16.11 15.90 -28.47
CA ILE A 147 -15.82 16.73 -29.66
C ILE A 147 -15.50 15.83 -30.86
N THR A 148 -16.40 15.87 -31.83
CA THR A 148 -16.18 15.53 -33.23
C THR A 148 -15.06 16.39 -33.83
N SER A 149 -13.98 15.77 -34.28
CA SER A 149 -13.38 16.01 -35.61
C SER A 149 -11.99 15.37 -35.67
N THR A 150 -11.76 14.69 -36.79
CA THR A 150 -10.45 14.53 -37.45
C THR A 150 -9.36 15.45 -36.92
N ASP A 151 -8.25 14.88 -36.42
CA ASP A 151 -6.95 15.08 -37.07
C ASP A 151 -5.83 14.26 -36.44
N SER A 152 -4.93 13.87 -37.35
CA SER A 152 -3.67 13.20 -37.17
C SER A 152 -2.66 14.00 -36.36
N SER A 153 -1.80 13.27 -35.63
CA SER A 153 -0.49 13.68 -35.11
C SER A 153 -0.44 14.78 -34.04
N SER A 154 0.07 14.41 -32.85
CA SER A 154 1.21 15.01 -32.15
C SER A 154 1.00 15.15 -30.63
N SER A 155 2.04 14.74 -29.90
CA SER A 155 2.34 14.95 -28.47
C SER A 155 1.25 14.62 -27.45
N ILE A 156 1.48 13.52 -26.72
CA ILE A 156 0.87 13.30 -25.40
C ILE A 156 1.35 14.43 -24.49
N ASP A 157 0.43 15.26 -24.01
CA ASP A 157 0.70 16.31 -23.03
C ASP A 157 0.93 15.70 -21.64
N TYR A 158 2.21 15.59 -21.26
CA TYR A 158 2.63 15.03 -19.97
C TYR A 158 2.11 15.84 -18.76
N MET A 159 1.78 17.13 -18.93
CA MET A 159 1.25 17.97 -17.84
C MET A 159 -0.20 17.63 -17.51
N ALA A 160 -0.99 17.20 -18.49
CA ALA A 160 -2.36 16.73 -18.28
C ALA A 160 -2.38 15.37 -17.56
N LEU A 161 -1.36 14.53 -17.76
CA LEU A 161 -1.21 13.26 -17.04
C LEU A 161 -0.90 13.50 -15.54
N ASP A 162 -0.05 14.48 -15.21
CA ASP A 162 0.27 14.85 -13.82
C ASP A 162 -0.96 15.43 -13.07
N ALA A 163 -1.84 16.15 -13.76
CA ALA A 163 -3.09 16.67 -13.18
C ALA A 163 -4.13 15.57 -12.86
N VAL A 164 -4.10 14.45 -13.60
CA VAL A 164 -4.95 13.27 -13.30
C VAL A 164 -4.28 12.37 -12.25
N ASN A 165 -2.95 12.23 -12.32
CA ASN A 165 -2.15 11.48 -11.35
C ASN A 165 -2.26 12.08 -9.93
N THR A 166 -2.46 13.40 -9.84
CA THR A 166 -2.68 14.11 -8.57
C THR A 166 -4.02 13.83 -7.89
N LYS A 167 -5.04 13.39 -8.64
CA LYS A 167 -6.36 13.05 -8.06
C LYS A 167 -6.53 11.58 -7.68
N VAL A 168 -5.80 10.67 -8.31
CA VAL A 168 -6.04 9.21 -8.13
C VAL A 168 -4.85 8.46 -7.53
N CYS A 169 -3.61 8.95 -7.61
CA CYS A 169 -2.44 8.15 -7.20
C CYS A 169 -1.35 8.86 -6.38
N THR A 170 -1.18 10.18 -6.41
CA THR A 170 -0.04 10.80 -5.70
C THR A 170 -0.11 10.78 -4.17
N PRO A 171 -1.22 10.99 -3.44
CA PRO A 171 -1.17 10.89 -1.98
C PRO A 171 -1.08 9.44 -1.50
N TYR A 172 -1.46 8.47 -2.35
CA TYR A 172 -1.48 7.05 -2.03
C TYR A 172 -0.11 6.40 -2.25
N LEU A 173 0.52 6.63 -3.41
CA LEU A 173 1.82 6.06 -3.74
C LEU A 173 2.96 6.85 -3.10
N HIS A 174 2.89 8.18 -3.00
CA HIS A 174 3.97 8.98 -2.43
C HIS A 174 4.07 8.81 -0.91
N LEU A 175 2.95 8.57 -0.20
CA LEU A 175 2.98 8.23 1.21
C LEU A 175 3.48 6.79 1.43
N TYR A 176 3.05 5.83 0.61
CA TYR A 176 3.56 4.45 0.66
C TYR A 176 5.06 4.43 0.34
N MET A 177 5.52 5.23 -0.62
CA MET A 177 6.93 5.38 -1.00
C MET A 177 7.74 6.20 0.00
N MET A 178 7.20 7.24 0.65
CA MET A 178 7.91 7.93 1.75
C MET A 178 8.04 7.02 2.97
N ILE A 179 7.00 6.26 3.28
CA ILE A 179 7.01 5.24 4.35
C ILE A 179 8.01 4.15 4.01
N ILE A 180 8.03 3.61 2.79
CA ILE A 180 8.98 2.56 2.42
C ILE A 180 10.41 3.12 2.29
N SER A 181 10.60 4.32 1.73
CA SER A 181 11.91 4.96 1.55
C SER A 181 12.58 5.32 2.89
N SER A 182 11.82 5.87 3.85
CA SER A 182 12.34 6.17 5.19
C SER A 182 12.79 4.91 5.94
N TYR A 183 12.17 3.75 5.67
CA TYR A 183 12.53 2.47 6.29
C TYR A 183 13.55 1.66 5.45
N CYS A 184 13.62 1.86 4.13
CA CYS A 184 14.70 1.34 3.27
C CYS A 184 16.05 2.01 3.57
N ALA A 185 16.05 3.29 3.96
CA ALA A 185 17.22 3.93 4.54
C ALA A 185 17.68 3.24 5.83
N PHE A 186 16.74 2.73 6.63
CA PHE A 186 17.03 1.93 7.84
C PHE A 186 17.59 0.53 7.49
N LYS A 187 17.20 -0.05 6.35
CA LYS A 187 17.73 -1.31 5.83
C LYS A 187 19.22 -1.21 5.44
N TRP A 188 19.71 -0.02 5.08
CA TRP A 188 21.14 0.23 4.91
C TRP A 188 21.92 0.37 6.23
N PHE A 189 21.24 0.69 7.34
CA PHE A 189 21.86 0.81 8.66
C PHE A 189 21.95 -0.54 9.39
N LEU A 190 20.99 -1.44 9.17
CA LEU A 190 20.94 -2.76 9.82
C LEU A 190 21.80 -3.86 9.16
N VAL A 191 22.34 -3.62 7.97
CA VAL A 191 23.26 -4.56 7.26
C VAL A 191 24.74 -4.20 7.54
N ARG A 192 25.01 -3.23 8.43
CA ARG A 192 26.37 -2.77 8.79
C ARG A 192 26.67 -2.76 10.30
N ILE A 193 25.96 -3.57 11.09
CA ILE A 193 26.32 -3.93 12.47
C ILE A 193 26.50 -5.44 12.50
#